data_AF-A0A1J5RVK3-F1
#
_entry.id   AF-A0A1J5RVK3-F1
#
_cell.length_a   1.000
_cell.length_b   1.000
_cell.length_c   1.000
_cell.angle_alpha   90.00
_cell.angle_beta   90.00
_cell.angle_gamma   90.00
#
_symmetry.space_group_name_H-M   'P 1'
#
loop_
_entity.id
_entity.type
_entity.pdbx_description
1 polymer ?
#
loop_
_entity_poly.entity_id
_entity_poly.type
_entity_poly.pdbx_seq_one_letter_code
_entity_poly.pdbx_strand_id
1 'polypeptide(L)'
;MKLFDRLNTFGRSTGADDPGARPAPIPIPRITSGPATAEVLAVERRITELTDEITQVEADIEASAVRQHAADTAVRDLTEQAAAGTLEDHSRLVRALRQQREMSADDGALAKLDRLRAERNQLQDGVHTLRRKAAQEAYEQAVEAYAKACSPLVKLAQVVRAAAVDAGVLLSEHNSKHLIGSWVQIGGAVINLPKD
;
A
#
# COMPACT_ATOMS: atom_id res chain seq x y z
N MET A 1 1.56 9.13 72.79
CA MET A 1 1.04 7.77 72.51
C MET A 1 -0.46 7.90 72.27
N LYS A 2 -1.13 7.39 71.25
CA LYS A 2 -0.82 6.74 69.96
C LYS A 2 -2.12 6.96 69.16
N LEU A 3 -2.06 7.56 67.98
CA LEU A 3 -3.16 7.63 67.00
C LEU A 3 -2.71 6.90 65.72
N PHE A 4 -2.10 5.74 65.91
CA PHE A 4 -1.46 4.92 64.86
C PHE A 4 -2.23 3.62 64.54
N ASP A 5 -3.49 3.48 64.98
CA ASP A 5 -4.24 2.22 64.88
C ASP A 5 -5.45 2.27 63.92
N ARG A 6 -5.41 3.08 62.85
CA ARG A 6 -6.45 3.05 61.78
C ARG A 6 -5.91 2.91 60.36
N LEU A 7 -4.76 2.27 60.19
CA LEU A 7 -4.19 1.96 58.86
C LEU A 7 -3.95 0.46 58.59
N ASN A 8 -4.53 -0.45 59.39
CA ASN A 8 -4.37 -1.90 59.20
C ASN A 8 -5.69 -2.60 58.90
N THR A 9 -6.31 -2.28 57.77
CA THR A 9 -7.45 -3.08 57.26
C THR A 9 -7.50 -3.20 55.73
N PHE A 10 -6.34 -3.12 55.06
CA PHE A 10 -6.23 -3.56 53.68
C PHE A 10 -5.03 -4.49 53.51
N GLY A 11 -5.28 -5.78 53.71
CA GLY A 11 -4.33 -6.84 53.45
C GLY A 11 -5.00 -8.19 53.24
N ARG A 12 -5.45 -8.45 52.00
CA ARG A 12 -5.36 -9.73 51.25
C ARG A 12 -6.04 -9.58 49.89
N SER A 13 -5.25 -9.32 48.84
CA SER A 13 -4.73 -10.27 47.84
C SER A 13 -5.84 -10.83 46.94
N THR A 14 -5.82 -10.59 45.63
CA THR A 14 -4.90 -11.27 44.70
C THR A 14 -4.47 -10.39 43.52
N GLY A 15 -3.18 -10.46 43.18
CA GLY A 15 -2.63 -9.93 41.93
C GLY A 15 -1.27 -9.30 42.18
N ALA A 16 -0.21 -10.04 41.88
CA ALA A 16 1.16 -9.62 42.09
C ALA A 16 1.52 -8.46 41.16
N ASP A 17 1.69 -7.26 41.72
CA ASP A 17 2.36 -6.15 41.05
C ASP A 17 3.87 -6.23 41.35
N ASP A 18 4.59 -6.70 40.34
CA ASP A 18 6.04 -6.64 40.23
C ASP A 18 6.47 -5.16 40.12
N PRO A 19 7.30 -4.62 41.03
CA PRO A 19 7.74 -3.22 41.00
C PRO A 19 8.68 -2.90 39.81
N GLY A 20 8.94 -3.86 38.93
CA GLY A 20 9.62 -3.69 37.65
C GLY A 20 8.71 -3.51 36.43
N ALA A 21 7.38 -3.47 36.58
CA ALA A 21 6.46 -3.41 35.46
C ALA A 21 6.56 -2.06 34.71
N ARG A 22 7.35 -2.05 33.64
CA ARG A 22 7.36 -0.97 32.65
C ARG A 22 5.92 -0.70 32.20
N PRO A 23 5.49 0.57 32.07
CA PRO A 23 4.18 0.87 31.51
C PRO A 23 4.06 0.13 30.18
N ALA A 24 2.95 -0.60 30.01
CA ALA A 24 2.70 -1.34 28.78
C ALA A 24 2.91 -0.40 27.58
N PRO A 25 3.65 -0.82 26.53
CA PRO A 25 3.85 0.02 25.37
C PRO A 25 2.48 0.50 24.89
N ILE A 26 2.34 1.82 24.75
CA ILE A 26 1.14 2.40 24.15
C ILE A 26 0.94 1.69 22.81
N PRO A 27 -0.20 1.01 22.59
CA PRO A 27 -0.43 0.31 21.35
C PRO A 27 -0.41 1.35 20.23
N ILE A 28 0.68 1.38 19.47
CA ILE A 28 0.75 2.16 18.23
C ILE A 28 -0.36 1.60 17.36
N PRO A 29 -1.33 2.41 16.91
CA PRO A 29 -2.38 1.93 16.04
C PRO A 29 -1.72 1.27 14.83
N ARG A 30 -1.97 -0.03 14.66
CA ARG A 30 -1.59 -0.72 13.43
C ARG A 30 -2.25 0.05 12.30
N ILE A 31 -1.48 0.48 11.31
CA ILE A 31 -2.00 1.15 10.12
C ILE A 31 -3.02 0.18 9.51
N THR A 32 -4.30 0.49 9.72
CA THR A 32 -5.39 -0.25 9.10
C THR A 32 -5.37 0.16 7.63
N SER A 33 -5.25 -0.83 6.75
CA SER A 33 -5.32 -0.60 5.31
C SER A 33 -6.69 -0.02 4.95
N GLY A 34 -6.74 1.28 4.68
CA GLY A 34 -7.95 1.97 4.19
C GLY A 34 -8.30 1.59 2.74
N PRO A 35 -9.49 1.96 2.25
CA PRO A 35 -9.94 1.62 0.90
C PRO A 35 -8.97 2.10 -0.19
N ALA A 36 -8.40 3.31 -0.07
CA ALA A 36 -7.42 3.80 -1.04
C ALA A 36 -6.09 3.01 -1.03
N THR A 37 -5.72 2.37 0.09
CA THR A 37 -4.54 1.48 0.10
C THR A 37 -4.79 0.18 -0.67
N ALA A 38 -6.02 -0.35 -0.63
CA ALA A 38 -6.39 -1.53 -1.41
C ALA A 38 -6.42 -1.22 -2.92
N GLU A 39 -6.90 -0.04 -3.30
CA GLU A 39 -6.88 0.43 -4.69
C GLU A 39 -5.45 0.59 -5.24
N VAL A 40 -4.54 1.17 -4.45
CA VAL A 40 -3.12 1.27 -4.84
C VAL A 40 -2.53 -0.11 -5.08
N LEU A 41 -2.76 -1.07 -4.17
CA LEU A 41 -2.26 -2.44 -4.32
C LEU A 41 -2.86 -3.14 -5.55
N ALA A 42 -4.14 -2.92 -5.86
CA ALA A 42 -4.78 -3.48 -7.04
C ALA A 42 -4.17 -2.92 -8.34
N VAL A 43 -3.92 -1.61 -8.40
CA VAL A 43 -3.26 -0.98 -9.56
C VAL A 43 -1.83 -1.45 -9.70
N GLU A 44 -1.07 -1.57 -8.60
CA GLU A 44 0.30 -2.09 -8.62
C GLU A 44 0.34 -3.54 -9.14
N ARG A 45 -0.60 -4.39 -8.73
CA ARG A 45 -0.75 -5.75 -9.27
C ARG A 45 -1.07 -5.74 -10.76
N ARG A 46 -1.99 -4.89 -11.20
CA ARG A 46 -2.32 -4.78 -12.63
C ARG A 46 -1.11 -4.33 -13.47
N ILE A 47 -0.29 -3.42 -12.95
CA ILE A 47 0.96 -3.01 -13.62
C ILE A 47 1.93 -4.18 -13.74
N THR A 48 2.05 -5.03 -12.71
CA THR A 48 2.89 -6.23 -12.80
C THR A 48 2.37 -7.22 -13.82
N GLU A 49 1.06 -7.50 -13.82
CA GLU A 49 0.42 -8.38 -14.82
C GLU A 49 0.62 -7.85 -16.25
N LEU A 50 0.42 -6.56 -16.47
CA LEU A 50 0.65 -5.93 -17.77
C LEU A 50 2.11 -6.02 -18.22
N THR A 51 3.05 -5.99 -17.28
CA THR A 51 4.47 -6.15 -17.60
C THR A 51 4.75 -7.57 -18.09
N ASP A 52 4.20 -8.57 -17.40
CA ASP A 52 4.32 -9.97 -17.82
C ASP A 52 3.64 -10.20 -19.19
N GLU A 53 2.42 -9.68 -19.39
CA GLU A 53 1.70 -9.73 -20.68
C GLU A 53 2.49 -9.07 -21.82
N ILE A 54 3.13 -7.92 -21.57
CA ILE A 54 4.00 -7.24 -22.53
C ILE A 54 5.19 -8.13 -22.90
N THR A 55 5.88 -8.69 -21.91
CA THR A 55 7.07 -9.54 -22.16
C THR A 55 6.71 -10.78 -22.98
N GLN A 56 5.53 -11.36 -22.73
CA GLN A 56 5.04 -12.50 -23.50
C GLN A 56 4.76 -12.12 -24.95
N VAL A 57 4.07 -10.99 -25.18
CA VAL A 57 3.78 -10.52 -26.54
C VAL A 57 5.06 -10.13 -27.29
N GLU A 58 6.05 -9.56 -26.63
CA GLU A 58 7.36 -9.27 -27.22
C GLU A 58 8.07 -10.55 -27.66
N ALA A 59 8.07 -11.60 -26.82
CA ALA A 59 8.62 -12.90 -27.17
C ALA A 59 7.86 -13.55 -28.35
N ASP A 60 6.53 -13.41 -28.40
CA ASP A 60 5.72 -13.91 -29.51
C ASP A 60 6.04 -13.18 -30.83
N ILE A 61 6.27 -11.86 -30.77
CA ILE A 61 6.70 -11.06 -31.92
C ILE A 61 8.08 -11.53 -32.40
N GLU A 62 9.04 -11.69 -31.51
CA GLU A 62 10.38 -12.18 -31.88
C GLU A 62 10.32 -13.59 -32.49
N ALA A 63 9.54 -14.50 -31.90
CA ALA A 63 9.35 -15.84 -32.43
C ALA A 63 8.65 -15.82 -33.81
N SER A 64 7.71 -14.91 -34.03
CA SER A 64 7.08 -14.71 -35.34
C SER A 64 8.07 -14.20 -36.39
N ALA A 65 8.94 -13.26 -36.02
CA ALA A 65 9.97 -12.70 -36.90
C ALA A 65 11.00 -13.76 -37.32
N VAL A 66 11.41 -14.64 -36.40
CA VAL A 66 12.31 -15.77 -36.72
C VAL A 66 11.65 -16.74 -37.71
N ARG A 67 10.36 -17.05 -37.52
CA ARG A 67 9.60 -17.92 -38.44
C ARG A 67 9.43 -17.28 -39.81
N GLN A 68 9.15 -15.98 -39.88
CA GLN A 68 9.09 -15.23 -41.13
C GLN A 68 10.44 -15.29 -41.88
N HIS A 69 11.55 -14.99 -41.21
CA HIS A 69 12.88 -15.06 -41.82
C HIS A 69 13.21 -16.47 -42.35
N ALA A 70 12.86 -17.51 -41.60
CA ALA A 70 13.06 -18.90 -42.03
C ALA A 70 12.26 -19.23 -43.30
N ALA A 71 11.01 -18.78 -43.40
CA ALA A 71 10.20 -18.96 -44.61
C ALA A 71 10.71 -18.13 -45.78
N ASP A 72 11.16 -16.88 -45.55
CA ASP A 72 11.74 -16.04 -46.60
C ASP A 72 12.99 -16.69 -47.21
N THR A 73 13.83 -17.28 -46.37
CA THR A 73 15.02 -18.01 -46.81
C THR A 73 14.63 -19.26 -47.59
N ALA A 74 13.65 -20.03 -47.11
CA ALA A 74 13.17 -21.22 -47.82
C ALA A 74 12.55 -20.87 -49.19
N VAL A 75 11.78 -19.78 -49.28
CA VAL A 75 11.25 -19.27 -50.55
C VAL A 75 12.39 -18.88 -51.47
N ARG A 76 13.40 -18.17 -50.95
CA ARG A 76 14.57 -17.77 -51.72
C ARG A 76 15.30 -18.97 -52.31
N ASP A 77 15.62 -19.97 -51.49
CA ASP A 77 16.32 -21.18 -51.93
C ASP A 77 15.53 -21.93 -53.01
N LEU A 78 14.21 -22.06 -52.83
CA LEU A 78 13.33 -22.69 -53.82
C LEU A 78 13.22 -21.87 -55.11
N THR A 79 13.22 -20.53 -55.03
CA THR A 79 13.25 -19.67 -56.22
C THR A 79 14.57 -19.76 -56.97
N GLU A 80 15.70 -19.88 -56.25
CA GLU A 80 17.02 -20.08 -56.86
C GLU A 80 17.09 -21.44 -57.57
N GLN A 81 16.57 -22.50 -56.96
CA GLN A 81 16.44 -23.83 -57.60
C GLN A 81 15.51 -23.80 -58.83
N ALA A 82 14.40 -23.06 -58.76
CA ALA A 82 13.48 -22.89 -59.89
C ALA A 82 14.17 -22.17 -61.06
N ALA A 83 14.90 -21.09 -60.77
CA ALA A 83 15.63 -20.31 -61.77
C ALA A 83 16.77 -21.11 -62.41
N ALA A 84 17.43 -21.97 -61.64
CA ALA A 84 18.45 -22.90 -62.14
C ALA A 84 17.87 -24.09 -62.93
N GLY A 85 16.54 -24.27 -62.95
CA GLY A 85 15.87 -25.40 -63.59
C GLY A 85 16.08 -26.73 -62.86
N THR A 86 16.59 -26.71 -61.63
CA THR A 86 16.87 -27.90 -60.80
C THR A 86 15.74 -28.23 -59.83
N LEU A 87 14.66 -27.43 -59.82
CA LEU A 87 13.53 -27.66 -58.93
C LEU A 87 12.71 -28.88 -59.38
N GLU A 88 12.77 -29.95 -58.59
CA GLU A 88 12.05 -31.20 -58.86
C GLU A 88 10.52 -31.06 -58.72
N ASP A 89 10.05 -30.22 -57.79
CA ASP A 89 8.63 -30.09 -57.45
C ASP A 89 8.21 -28.63 -57.27
N HIS A 90 7.50 -28.11 -58.27
CA HIS A 90 6.98 -26.74 -58.30
C HIS A 90 5.91 -26.48 -57.21
N SER A 91 5.23 -27.53 -56.73
CA SER A 91 4.21 -27.39 -55.70
C SER A 91 4.81 -26.96 -54.34
N ARG A 92 6.10 -27.28 -54.09
CA ARG A 92 6.83 -26.85 -52.89
C ARG A 92 7.01 -25.35 -52.85
N LEU A 93 7.40 -24.74 -53.98
CA LEU A 93 7.56 -23.28 -54.09
C LEU A 93 6.22 -22.56 -53.90
N VAL A 94 5.13 -23.07 -54.50
CA VAL A 94 3.79 -22.49 -54.32
C VAL A 94 3.33 -22.57 -52.86
N ARG A 95 3.59 -23.69 -52.17
CA ARG A 95 3.26 -23.85 -50.75
C ARG A 95 4.08 -22.90 -49.87
N ALA A 96 5.38 -22.76 -50.13
CA ALA A 96 6.25 -21.84 -49.39
C ALA A 96 5.83 -20.37 -49.57
N LEU A 97 5.52 -19.95 -50.80
CA LEU A 97 5.02 -18.60 -51.09
C LEU A 97 3.67 -18.32 -50.41
N ARG A 98 2.78 -19.33 -50.35
CA ARG A 98 1.52 -19.21 -49.62
C ARG A 98 1.76 -19.03 -48.12
N GLN A 99 2.62 -19.85 -47.53
CA GLN A 99 2.98 -19.77 -46.12
C GLN A 99 3.62 -18.41 -45.77
N GLN A 100 4.49 -17.87 -46.63
CA GLN A 100 5.09 -16.54 -46.47
C GLN A 100 4.03 -15.43 -46.44
N ARG A 101 3.02 -15.51 -47.32
CA ARG A 101 1.90 -14.55 -47.35
C ARG A 101 1.01 -14.66 -46.12
N GLU A 102 0.75 -15.87 -45.65
CA GLU A 102 -0.06 -16.08 -44.44
C GLU A 102 0.64 -15.51 -43.19
N MET A 103 1.97 -15.61 -43.09
CA MET A 103 2.72 -15.07 -41.94
C MET A 103 2.95 -13.56 -42.00
N SER A 104 2.93 -12.93 -43.18
CA SER A 104 3.10 -11.47 -43.33
C SER A 104 1.82 -10.68 -43.07
N ALA A 105 0.67 -11.35 -42.92
CA ALA A 105 -0.61 -10.71 -42.63
C ALA A 105 -0.85 -10.48 -41.12
N ASP A 106 0.04 -10.95 -40.24
CA ASP A 106 -0.19 -11.02 -38.79
C ASP A 106 0.29 -9.76 -38.04
N ASP A 107 -0.27 -8.60 -38.38
CA ASP A 107 0.06 -7.29 -37.75
C ASP A 107 -0.57 -7.11 -36.36
N GLY A 108 -1.45 -8.04 -35.93
CA GLY A 108 -2.26 -7.90 -34.72
C GLY A 108 -1.46 -7.86 -33.41
N ALA A 109 -0.27 -8.46 -33.40
CA ALA A 109 0.59 -8.54 -32.21
C ALA A 109 1.17 -7.17 -31.81
N LEU A 110 1.60 -6.35 -32.78
CA LEU A 110 2.13 -5.00 -32.54
C LEU A 110 1.04 -4.06 -32.01
N ALA A 111 -0.16 -4.11 -32.60
CA ALA A 111 -1.30 -3.32 -32.12
C ALA A 111 -1.71 -3.70 -30.69
N LYS A 112 -1.60 -5.00 -30.33
CA LYS A 112 -1.82 -5.46 -28.95
C LYS A 112 -0.74 -4.92 -28.02
N LEU A 113 0.53 -4.97 -28.42
CA LEU A 113 1.66 -4.45 -27.63
C LEU A 113 1.50 -2.96 -27.34
N ASP A 114 1.12 -2.16 -28.34
CA ASP A 114 0.91 -0.72 -28.17
C ASP A 114 -0.23 -0.41 -27.20
N ARG A 115 -1.33 -1.17 -27.26
CA ARG A 115 -2.46 -1.04 -26.32
C ARG A 115 -2.03 -1.37 -24.88
N LEU A 116 -1.30 -2.45 -24.68
CA LEU A 116 -0.82 -2.85 -23.35
C LEU A 116 0.15 -1.82 -22.76
N ARG A 117 1.05 -1.28 -23.59
CA ARG A 117 1.97 -0.20 -23.18
C ARG A 117 1.22 1.08 -22.83
N ALA A 118 0.19 1.45 -23.59
CA ALA A 118 -0.65 2.60 -23.29
C ALA A 118 -1.40 2.43 -21.96
N GLU A 119 -2.02 1.27 -21.73
CA GLU A 119 -2.72 0.97 -20.47
C GLU A 119 -1.76 1.04 -19.27
N ARG A 120 -0.58 0.41 -19.37
CA ARG A 120 0.44 0.44 -18.31
C ARG A 120 0.87 1.87 -17.99
N ASN A 121 1.16 2.68 -19.01
CA ASN A 121 1.59 4.06 -18.80
C ASN A 121 0.48 4.89 -18.12
N GLN A 122 -0.78 4.72 -18.57
CA GLN A 122 -1.92 5.39 -17.95
C GLN A 122 -2.08 5.04 -16.47
N LEU A 123 -1.90 3.75 -16.12
CA LEU A 123 -1.94 3.32 -14.73
C LEU A 123 -0.76 3.89 -13.92
N GLN A 124 0.45 3.88 -14.47
CA GLN A 124 1.64 4.44 -13.80
C GLN A 124 1.49 5.93 -13.50
N ASP A 125 0.96 6.70 -14.45
CA ASP A 125 0.70 8.14 -14.26
C ASP A 125 -0.34 8.37 -13.14
N GLY A 126 -1.35 7.49 -13.03
CA GLY A 126 -2.40 7.57 -12.02
C GLY A 126 -1.98 7.15 -10.60
N VAL A 127 -0.96 6.28 -10.45
CA VAL A 127 -0.55 5.70 -9.16
C VAL A 127 -0.13 6.76 -8.14
N HIS A 128 0.55 7.82 -8.55
CA HIS A 128 0.99 8.86 -7.62
C HIS A 128 -0.17 9.59 -6.94
N THR A 129 -1.25 9.81 -7.69
CA THR A 129 -2.47 10.44 -7.17
C THR A 129 -3.18 9.52 -6.19
N LEU A 130 -3.27 8.23 -6.52
CA LEU A 130 -3.86 7.21 -5.63
C LEU A 130 -3.03 7.05 -4.34
N ARG A 131 -1.70 7.01 -4.44
CA ARG A 131 -0.80 6.96 -3.27
C ARG A 131 -0.98 8.18 -2.37
N ARG A 132 -1.15 9.38 -2.95
CA ARG A 132 -1.40 10.60 -2.17
C ARG A 132 -2.72 10.53 -1.40
N LYS A 133 -3.80 10.07 -2.04
CA LYS A 133 -5.10 9.86 -1.39
C LYS A 133 -5.01 8.81 -0.28
N ALA A 134 -4.35 7.68 -0.54
CA ALA A 134 -4.13 6.63 0.44
C ALA A 134 -3.34 7.12 1.66
N ALA A 135 -2.30 7.93 1.45
CA ALA A 135 -1.53 8.53 2.53
C ALA A 135 -2.37 9.51 3.37
N GLN A 136 -3.23 10.30 2.72
CA GLN A 136 -4.13 11.22 3.41
C GLN A 136 -5.14 10.48 4.29
N GLU A 137 -5.82 9.47 3.74
CA GLU A 137 -6.77 8.65 4.51
C GLU A 137 -6.09 7.94 5.69
N ALA A 138 -4.89 7.38 5.47
CA ALA A 138 -4.12 6.75 6.53
C ALA A 138 -3.72 7.75 7.64
N TYR A 139 -3.38 8.98 7.27
CA TYR A 139 -3.08 10.04 8.23
C TYR A 139 -4.31 10.43 9.05
N GLU A 140 -5.46 10.64 8.41
CA GLU A 140 -6.73 10.98 9.08
C GLU A 140 -7.14 9.88 10.07
N GLN A 141 -7.07 8.61 9.66
CA GLN A 141 -7.33 7.47 10.53
C GLN A 141 -6.35 7.40 11.71
N ALA A 142 -5.07 7.69 11.48
CA ALA A 142 -4.06 7.70 12.54
C ALA A 142 -4.34 8.82 13.56
N VAL A 143 -4.73 10.01 13.11
CA VAL A 143 -5.11 11.13 13.98
C VAL A 143 -6.35 10.78 14.81
N GLU A 144 -7.37 10.17 14.21
CA GLU A 144 -8.57 9.74 14.93
C GLU A 144 -8.26 8.66 15.98
N ALA A 145 -7.49 7.63 15.60
CA ALA A 145 -7.05 6.58 16.51
C ALA A 145 -6.23 7.15 17.67
N TYR A 146 -5.37 8.12 17.38
CA TYR A 146 -4.58 8.84 18.39
C TYR A 146 -5.47 9.64 19.34
N ALA A 147 -6.42 10.42 18.82
CA ALA A 147 -7.38 11.17 19.64
C ALA A 147 -8.19 10.24 20.56
N LYS A 148 -8.63 9.09 20.05
CA LYS A 148 -9.33 8.06 20.83
C LYS A 148 -8.44 7.49 21.94
N ALA A 149 -7.16 7.24 21.65
CA ALA A 149 -6.19 6.76 22.64
C ALA A 149 -5.92 7.80 23.75
N CYS A 150 -6.00 9.10 23.44
CA CYS A 150 -5.85 10.17 24.43
C CYS A 150 -7.12 10.46 25.24
N SER A 151 -8.29 9.96 24.84
CA SER A 151 -9.56 10.19 25.57
C SER A 151 -9.55 9.82 27.06
N PRO A 152 -8.85 8.77 27.54
CA PRO A 152 -8.77 8.45 28.96
C PRO A 152 -7.93 9.43 29.77
N LEU A 153 -6.98 10.15 29.13
CA LEU A 153 -6.14 11.15 29.81
C LEU A 153 -6.97 12.33 30.32
N VAL A 154 -8.02 12.70 29.60
CA VAL A 154 -8.98 13.74 30.02
C VAL A 154 -9.71 13.30 31.30
N LYS A 155 -10.16 12.04 31.35
CA LYS A 155 -10.80 11.48 32.55
C LYS A 155 -9.82 11.38 33.72
N LEU A 156 -8.58 10.99 33.46
CA LEU A 156 -7.53 10.94 34.47
C LEU A 156 -7.25 12.34 35.04
N ALA A 157 -7.16 13.36 34.18
CA ALA A 157 -6.97 14.75 34.61
C ALA A 157 -8.12 15.23 35.51
N GLN A 158 -9.36 14.87 35.20
CA GLN A 158 -10.53 15.17 36.05
C GLN A 158 -10.46 14.47 37.41
N VAL A 159 -10.06 13.19 37.45
CA VAL A 159 -9.89 12.44 38.71
C VAL A 159 -8.79 13.03 39.57
N VAL A 160 -7.64 13.37 38.98
CA VAL A 160 -6.52 14.02 39.69
C VAL A 160 -6.93 15.39 40.23
N ARG A 161 -7.73 16.15 39.47
CA ARG A 161 -8.27 17.45 39.92
C ARG A 161 -9.18 17.28 41.14
N ALA A 162 -10.11 16.32 41.10
CA ALA A 162 -10.99 16.03 42.23
C ALA A 162 -10.19 15.59 43.47
N ALA A 163 -9.25 14.67 43.30
CA ALA A 163 -8.40 14.18 44.40
C ALA A 163 -7.51 15.28 45.00
N ALA A 164 -7.04 16.24 44.19
CA ALA A 164 -6.27 17.38 44.69
C ALA A 164 -7.10 18.33 45.55
N VAL A 165 -8.36 18.58 45.17
CA VAL A 165 -9.31 19.35 45.98
C VAL A 165 -9.61 18.63 47.30
N ASP A 166 -9.86 17.33 47.26
CA ASP A 166 -10.10 16.51 48.47
C ASP A 166 -8.88 16.48 49.41
N ALA A 167 -7.67 16.57 48.84
CA ALA A 167 -6.42 16.66 49.60
C ALA A 167 -6.12 18.08 50.13
N GLY A 168 -6.99 19.07 49.89
CA GLY A 168 -6.82 20.46 50.33
C GLY A 168 -5.79 21.26 49.52
N VAL A 169 -5.42 20.78 48.33
CA VAL A 169 -4.48 21.46 47.43
C VAL A 169 -5.23 22.42 46.51
N LEU A 170 -4.96 23.71 46.63
CA LEU A 170 -5.49 24.74 45.74
C LEU A 170 -4.80 24.65 44.37
N LEU A 171 -5.54 24.18 43.37
CA LEU A 171 -5.11 24.19 41.97
C LEU A 171 -5.34 25.59 41.39
N SER A 172 -4.26 26.20 40.91
CA SER A 172 -4.21 27.52 40.26
C SER A 172 -3.46 27.44 38.93
N GLU A 173 -3.64 28.44 38.06
CA GLU A 173 -2.90 28.52 36.78
C GLU A 173 -1.37 28.50 36.96
N HIS A 174 -0.86 28.90 38.14
CA HIS A 174 0.58 28.94 38.43
C HIS A 174 1.19 27.59 38.82
N ASN A 175 0.45 26.72 39.53
CA ASN A 175 0.96 25.43 40.03
C ASN A 175 0.43 24.23 39.23
N SER A 176 -0.57 24.43 38.37
CA SER A 176 -1.23 23.36 37.64
C SER A 176 -1.69 23.80 36.25
N LYS A 177 -0.80 24.50 35.53
CA LYS A 177 -1.00 25.06 34.19
C LYS A 177 -1.53 24.06 33.15
N HIS A 178 -1.26 22.76 33.31
CA HIS A 178 -1.68 21.69 32.40
C HIS A 178 -2.97 20.96 32.83
N LEU A 179 -3.54 21.32 33.99
CA LEU A 179 -4.76 20.72 34.56
C LEU A 179 -5.96 21.68 34.56
N ILE A 180 -5.74 22.98 34.29
CA ILE A 180 -6.79 24.02 34.29
C ILE A 180 -6.79 24.74 32.94
N GLY A 181 -7.85 24.57 32.15
CA GLY A 181 -8.18 25.43 30.99
C GLY A 181 -7.15 25.51 29.87
N SER A 182 -6.22 24.55 29.80
CA SER A 182 -5.12 24.56 28.84
C SER A 182 -5.40 23.66 27.65
N TRP A 183 -5.13 24.20 26.46
CA TRP A 183 -5.04 23.44 25.21
C TRP A 183 -3.73 22.67 25.21
N VAL A 184 -3.80 21.34 25.27
CA VAL A 184 -2.61 20.50 25.17
C VAL A 184 -2.53 19.98 23.74
N GLN A 185 -1.51 20.43 23.01
CA GLN A 185 -1.22 19.94 21.66
C GLN A 185 -0.33 18.70 21.77
N ILE A 186 -0.84 17.54 21.37
CA ILE A 186 -0.04 16.32 21.30
C ILE A 186 -0.20 15.72 19.90
N GLY A 187 0.91 15.61 19.17
CA GLY A 187 0.90 15.04 17.81
C GLY A 187 0.06 15.81 16.78
N GLY A 188 -0.22 17.10 17.01
CA GLY A 188 -1.09 17.92 16.15
C GLY A 188 -2.58 17.90 16.53
N ALA A 189 -3.01 16.98 17.39
CA ALA A 189 -4.35 17.01 17.98
C ALA A 189 -4.38 18.00 19.15
N VAL A 190 -5.39 18.87 19.16
CA VAL A 190 -5.61 19.87 20.20
C VAL A 190 -6.64 19.31 21.18
N ILE A 191 -6.20 18.98 22.40
CA ILE A 191 -7.08 18.47 23.46
C ILE A 191 -7.47 19.65 24.36
N ASN A 192 -8.77 19.93 24.44
CA ASN A 192 -9.32 20.92 25.35
C ASN A 192 -9.60 20.28 26.71
N LEU A 193 -8.98 20.80 27.76
CA LEU A 193 -9.33 20.47 29.14
C LEU A 193 -10.27 21.58 29.66
N PRO A 194 -11.59 21.31 29.80
CA PRO A 194 -12.57 22.33 30.16
C PRO A 194 -12.28 22.97 31.52
N LYS A 195 -12.63 24.25 31.66
CA LYS A 195 -12.22 25.09 32.79
C LYS A 195 -13.11 24.96 34.04
N ASP A 196 -14.20 24.20 33.97
CA ASP A 196 -15.23 24.15 35.02
C ASP A 196 -14.82 23.28 36.20
#